data_AF-A0A6A0AN69-F1
#
_entry.id   AF-A0A6A0AN69-F1
#
_cell.length_a   1.000
_cell.length_b   1.000
_cell.length_c   1.000
_cell.angle_alpha   90.00
_cell.angle_beta   90.00
_cell.angle_gamma   90.00
#
_symmetry.space_group_name_H-M   'P 1'
#
loop_
_entity.id
_entity.type
_entity.pdbx_description
1 polymer ?
#
loop_
_entity_poly.entity_id
_entity_poly.type
_entity_poly.pdbx_seq_one_letter_code
_entity_poly.pdbx_strand_id
1 'polypeptide(L)'
;MVSGEAVMMGWEGPLMERHAALLQARGGAVLNIGFGLGLIDAALQAYSPSLHTIIEAHPDVFKHAQHKGWGTRPGVQLLHGRWQEVLPRLVAQ
;
A
#
# COMPACT_ATOMS: atom_id res chain seq x y z
N MET A 1 -12.97 7.16 7.42
CA MET A 1 -14.24 6.42 7.28
C MET A 1 -14.39 6.07 5.81
N VAL A 2 -14.66 4.82 5.48
CA VAL A 2 -15.00 4.38 4.12
C VAL A 2 -16.45 3.96 4.17
N SER A 3 -17.31 4.60 3.36
CA SER A 3 -18.76 4.35 3.40
C SER A 3 -19.40 4.43 4.80
N GLY A 4 -18.86 5.29 5.67
CA GLY A 4 -19.35 5.43 7.05
C GLY A 4 -18.75 4.45 8.06
N GLU A 5 -17.79 3.61 7.68
CA GLU A 5 -17.14 2.64 8.56
C GLU A 5 -15.69 3.01 8.88
N ALA A 6 -15.28 2.74 10.12
CA ALA A 6 -13.90 2.88 10.58
C ALA A 6 -13.07 1.65 10.16
N VAL A 7 -12.58 1.66 8.93
CA VAL A 7 -11.82 0.53 8.34
C VAL A 7 -10.36 0.52 8.79
N MET A 8 -9.72 1.68 8.95
CA MET A 8 -8.35 1.80 9.44
C MET A 8 -8.20 3.09 10.25
N MET A 9 -7.49 3.00 11.36
CA MET A 9 -7.31 4.11 12.31
C MET A 9 -5.84 4.41 12.57
N GLY A 10 -5.54 5.68 12.87
CA GLY A 10 -4.17 6.14 13.11
C GLY A 10 -3.46 5.47 14.29
N TRP A 11 -4.22 5.00 15.29
CA TRP A 11 -3.65 4.34 16.48
C TRP A 11 -2.99 2.98 16.16
N GLU A 12 -3.29 2.40 15.00
CA GLU A 12 -2.70 1.12 14.55
C GLU A 12 -1.24 1.27 14.09
N GLY A 13 -0.70 2.49 14.04
CA GLY A 13 0.67 2.78 13.58
C GLY A 13 1.77 1.87 14.15
N PRO A 14 1.89 1.70 15.47
CA PRO A 14 2.91 0.83 16.06
C PRO A 14 2.77 -0.64 15.64
N LEU A 15 1.56 -1.11 15.35
CA LEU A 15 1.35 -2.45 14.81
C LEU A 15 1.92 -2.51 13.39
N MET A 16 1.60 -1.55 12.53
CA MET A 16 2.09 -1.52 11.14
C MET A 16 3.62 -1.49 11.05
N GLU A 17 4.28 -0.71 11.92
CA GLU A 17 5.74 -0.69 12.03
C GLU A 17 6.30 -2.08 12.39
N ARG A 18 5.66 -2.78 13.33
CA ARG A 18 6.06 -4.14 13.71
C ARG A 18 5.88 -5.15 12.57
N HIS A 19 4.82 -5.04 11.78
CA HIS A 19 4.62 -5.88 10.59
C HIS A 19 5.74 -5.64 9.56
N ALA A 20 6.05 -4.37 9.26
CA ALA A 20 7.14 -4.03 8.35
C ALA A 20 8.50 -4.55 8.85
N ALA A 21 8.77 -4.45 10.15
CA ALA A 21 10.00 -4.94 10.77
C ALA A 21 10.16 -6.46 10.70
N LEU A 22 9.05 -7.22 10.70
CA LEU A 22 9.08 -8.67 10.51
C LEU A 22 9.31 -9.06 9.04
N LEU A 23 8.73 -8.31 8.10
CA LEU A 23 8.88 -8.57 6.67
C LEU A 23 10.25 -8.18 6.13
N GLN A 24 10.88 -7.14 6.70
CA GLN A 24 12.20 -6.62 6.29
C GLN A 24 12.37 -6.56 4.77
N ALA A 25 11.50 -5.82 4.07
CA ALA A 25 11.42 -5.78 2.61
C ALA A 25 12.64 -5.16 1.89
N ARG A 26 13.82 -5.11 2.52
CA ARG A 26 15.04 -4.47 2.02
C ARG A 26 15.54 -5.14 0.74
N GLY A 27 15.56 -4.38 -0.35
CA GLY A 27 15.99 -4.86 -1.67
C GLY A 27 15.06 -5.89 -2.33
N GLY A 28 14.00 -6.33 -1.64
CA GLY A 28 12.99 -7.26 -2.17
C GLY A 28 11.82 -6.54 -2.84
N ALA A 29 10.92 -7.33 -3.42
CA ALA A 29 9.63 -6.85 -3.89
C ALA A 29 8.55 -7.08 -2.83
N VAL A 30 7.69 -6.10 -2.60
CA VAL A 30 6.56 -6.19 -1.67
C VAL A 30 5.26 -5.80 -2.38
N LEU A 31 4.19 -6.51 -2.03
CA LEU A 31 2.83 -6.25 -2.50
C LEU A 31 1.94 -5.98 -1.28
N ASN A 32 1.31 -4.80 -1.27
CA ASN A 32 0.25 -4.46 -0.35
C ASN A 32 -1.11 -4.39 -1.08
N ILE A 33 -2.16 -4.91 -0.44
CA ILE A 33 -3.54 -4.88 -0.92
C ILE A 33 -4.36 -4.09 0.09
N GLY A 34 -4.77 -2.88 -0.30
CA GLY A 34 -5.43 -1.90 0.55
C GLY A 34 -4.42 -0.89 1.10
N PHE A 35 -4.50 0.35 0.61
CA PHE A 35 -3.66 1.46 1.06
C PHE A 35 -4.14 2.01 2.40
N GLY A 36 -5.45 2.15 2.57
CA GLY A 36 -6.04 2.75 3.78
C GLY A 36 -5.47 4.13 4.08
N LEU A 37 -4.76 4.26 5.21
CA LEU A 37 -4.09 5.52 5.60
C LEU A 37 -2.64 5.64 5.10
N GLY A 38 -2.08 4.57 4.54
CA GLY A 38 -0.70 4.48 4.08
C GLY A 38 0.33 4.21 5.18
N LEU A 39 -0.10 3.72 6.35
CA LEU A 39 0.78 3.50 7.51
C LEU A 39 1.76 2.35 7.26
N ILE A 40 1.26 1.19 6.83
CA ILE A 40 2.11 0.05 6.48
C ILE A 40 2.98 0.36 5.28
N ASP A 41 2.45 1.07 4.28
CA ASP A 41 3.22 1.42 3.08
C ASP A 41 4.39 2.33 3.45
N ALA A 42 4.18 3.32 4.32
CA ALA A 42 5.24 4.20 4.81
C ALA A 42 6.31 3.41 5.58
N ALA A 43 5.87 2.51 6.47
CA ALA A 43 6.78 1.66 7.23
C ALA A 43 7.60 0.72 6.33
N LEU A 44 6.98 0.11 5.33
CA LEU A 44 7.66 -0.74 4.35
C LEU A 44 8.64 0.06 3.49
N GLN A 45 8.28 1.27 3.03
CA GLN A 45 9.20 2.11 2.25
C GLN A 45 10.43 2.56 3.02
N ALA A 46 10.37 2.64 4.36
CA ALA A 46 11.55 2.94 5.16
C ALA A 46 12.66 1.87 5.03
N TYR A 47 12.30 0.65 4.60
CA TYR A 47 13.27 -0.42 4.33
C TYR A 47 13.81 -0.42 2.90
N SER A 48 13.37 0.52 2.05
CA SER A 48 13.81 0.64 0.64
C SER A 48 13.72 -0.68 -0.14
N PRO A 49 12.50 -1.23 -0.34
CA PRO A 49 12.29 -2.33 -1.27
C PRO A 49 12.68 -1.91 -2.70
N SER A 50 13.05 -2.89 -3.52
CA SER A 50 13.33 -2.68 -4.94
C SER A 50 12.06 -2.42 -5.74
N LEU A 51 10.93 -3.00 -5.30
CA LEU A 51 9.61 -2.77 -5.86
C LEU A 51 8.54 -2.83 -4.75
N HIS A 52 7.65 -1.84 -4.72
CA HIS A 52 6.55 -1.74 -3.78
C HIS A 52 5.25 -1.54 -4.55
N THR A 53 4.50 -2.61 -4.72
CA THR A 53 3.20 -2.58 -5.40
C THR A 53 2.08 -2.38 -4.38
N ILE A 54 1.18 -1.44 -4.64
CA ILE A 54 0.04 -1.11 -3.79
C ILE A 54 -1.21 -1.19 -4.65
N ILE A 55 -2.15 -2.06 -4.28
CA ILE A 55 -3.46 -2.16 -4.94
C ILE A 55 -4.50 -1.52 -4.03
N GLU A 56 -5.25 -0.53 -4.52
CA GLU A 56 -6.34 0.09 -3.77
C GLU A 56 -7.62 0.12 -4.61
N ALA A 57 -8.72 -0.34 -4.03
CA ALA A 57 -10.00 -0.47 -4.70
C ALA A 57 -10.88 0.78 -4.55
N HIS A 58 -10.86 1.40 -3.38
CA HIS A 58 -11.74 2.51 -3.06
C HIS A 58 -11.26 3.81 -3.74
N PRO A 59 -12.08 4.44 -4.60
CA PRO A 59 -11.64 5.57 -5.42
C PRO A 59 -11.14 6.76 -4.60
N ASP A 60 -11.77 7.07 -3.47
CA ASP A 60 -11.34 8.20 -2.62
C ASP A 60 -10.03 7.90 -1.88
N VAL A 61 -9.79 6.65 -1.49
CA VAL A 61 -8.54 6.24 -0.84
C VAL A 61 -7.41 6.23 -1.87
N PHE A 62 -7.70 5.79 -3.09
CA PHE A 62 -6.76 5.85 -4.21
C PHE A 62 -6.36 7.30 -4.54
N LYS A 63 -7.34 8.21 -4.68
CA LYS A 63 -7.08 9.64 -4.88
C LYS A 63 -6.28 10.25 -3.73
N HIS A 64 -6.56 9.85 -2.50
CA HIS A 64 -5.79 10.27 -1.33
C HIS A 64 -4.33 9.79 -1.39
N ALA A 65 -4.09 8.54 -1.78
CA ALA A 65 -2.75 8.01 -2.00
C ALA A 65 -2.00 8.81 -3.10
N GLN A 66 -2.67 9.09 -4.21
CA GLN A 66 -2.12 9.92 -5.29
C GLN A 66 -1.79 11.34 -4.81
N HIS A 67 -2.68 11.98 -4.05
CA HIS A 67 -2.45 13.31 -3.48
C HIS A 67 -1.25 13.35 -2.52
N LYS A 68 -1.04 12.27 -1.76
CA LYS A 68 0.16 12.05 -0.93
C LYS A 68 1.42 11.68 -1.72
N GLY A 69 1.34 11.66 -3.06
CA GLY A 69 2.46 11.42 -3.97
C GLY A 69 2.84 9.95 -4.14
N TRP A 70 2.02 8.98 -3.68
CA TRP A 70 2.39 7.56 -3.75
C TRP A 70 2.53 7.05 -5.18
N GLY A 71 1.78 7.60 -6.13
CA GLY A 71 1.87 7.20 -7.55
C GLY A 71 3.17 7.64 -8.25
N THR A 72 3.97 8.52 -7.65
CA THR A 72 5.22 9.04 -8.25
C THR A 72 6.46 8.74 -7.41
N ARG A 73 6.31 7.98 -6.32
CA ARG A 73 7.44 7.63 -5.46
C ARG A 73 8.37 6.64 -6.17
N PRO A 74 9.70 6.79 -6.07
CA PRO A 74 10.64 5.82 -6.61
C PRO A 74 10.37 4.41 -6.08
N GLY A 75 10.38 3.42 -6.97
CA GLY A 75 10.16 2.02 -6.63
C GLY A 75 8.72 1.68 -6.25
N VAL A 76 7.75 2.60 -6.35
CA VAL A 76 6.34 2.35 -6.02
C VAL A 76 5.50 2.18 -7.30
N GLN A 77 4.65 1.16 -7.31
CA GLN A 77 3.59 0.97 -8.29
C GLN A 77 2.23 1.04 -7.59
N LEU A 78 1.49 2.13 -7.82
CA LEU A 78 0.15 2.33 -7.27
C LEU A 78 -0.91 1.97 -8.31
N LEU A 79 -1.72 0.95 -8.03
CA LEU A 79 -2.70 0.37 -8.95
C LEU A 79 -4.12 0.55 -8.42
N HIS A 80 -5.01 1.07 -9.27
CA HIS A 80 -6.43 1.24 -8.94
C HIS A 80 -7.22 0.01 -9.35
N GLY A 81 -8.03 -0.51 -8.44
CA GLY A 81 -9.00 -1.58 -8.73
C GLY A 81 -9.09 -2.60 -7.61
N ARG A 82 -10.03 -3.53 -7.75
CA ARG A 82 -10.13 -4.67 -6.83
C ARG A 82 -8.97 -5.61 -7.10
N TRP A 83 -8.39 -6.18 -6.05
CA TRP A 83 -7.26 -7.10 -6.19
C TRP A 83 -7.59 -8.31 -7.06
N GLN A 84 -8.84 -8.81 -7.04
CA GLN A 84 -9.30 -9.91 -7.88
C GLN A 84 -9.19 -9.60 -9.39
N GLU A 85 -9.29 -8.33 -9.76
CA GLU A 85 -9.22 -7.87 -11.15
C GLU A 85 -7.80 -7.45 -11.55
N VAL A 86 -7.00 -6.99 -10.58
CA VAL A 86 -5.63 -6.50 -10.77
C VAL A 86 -4.61 -7.63 -10.75
N LEU A 87 -4.71 -8.57 -9.80
CA LEU A 87 -3.72 -9.66 -9.65
C LEU A 87 -3.52 -10.49 -10.94
N PRO A 88 -4.57 -10.90 -11.69
CA PRO A 88 -4.35 -11.64 -12.93
C PRO A 88 -3.49 -10.90 -13.96
N ARG A 89 -3.54 -9.57 -13.97
CA ARG A 89 -2.74 -8.72 -14.87
C ARG A 89 -1.29 -8.59 -14.43
N LEU A 90 -1.02 -8.71 -13.12
CA LEU A 90 0.33 -8.69 -12.57
C LEU A 90 1.05 -10.02 -12.78
N VAL A 91 0.35 -11.14 -12.65
CA VAL A 91 0.92 -12.48 -12.86
C VAL A 91 1.25 -12.74 -14.33
N ALA A 92 0.57 -12.06 -15.25
CA ALA A 92 0.78 -12.19 -16.69
C ALA A 92 1.94 -11.32 -17.24
N GLN A 93 2.62 -10.55 -16.40
CA GLN A 93 3.79 -9.71 -16.76
C GLN A 93 5.09 -10.50 -16.63
#